data_AF-A0A1G0WKR3-F1
#
_entry.id   AF-A0A1G0WKR3-F1
#
_cell.length_a   1.000
_cell.length_b   1.000
_cell.length_c   1.000
_cell.angle_alpha   90.00
_cell.angle_beta   90.00
_cell.angle_gamma   90.00
#
_symmetry.space_group_name_H-M   'P 1'
#
loop_
_entity.id
_entity.type
_entity.pdbx_description
1 polymer ?
#
loop_
_entity_poly.entity_id
_entity_poly.type
_entity_poly.pdbx_seq_one_letter_code
_entity_poly.pdbx_strand_id
1 'polypeptide(L)'
;MYKKINLFLIMLVIAVLASGQMLSQMQTKPDEELTKEEAEKLIQDWQSKVNVLDDQLKNLDADIEFLKKEMDDTKKQLADCNDAIYKMLGLTPADVEAFKQQLGQLEGKVRDMKRLNDDMLAEKTDEIKALENELNLLRGNKASLIPEHYNKIVSLAREIKGLYREKKIKSYTVGTWAKDKDCLWNIAGKIDIYGDPFLWPKIWQFNTDEIRNPDIIFPGQVLQLPPAGPKTSDEMKAERKYWRMKRAAMEEQQPEAVKKPE
;
A
#
# COMPACT_ATOMS: atom_id res chain seq x y z
N MET A 1 4.18 0.15 -31.51
CA MET A 1 5.35 -0.72 -31.25
C MET A 1 4.96 -2.18 -31.01
N TYR A 2 4.10 -2.50 -30.03
CA TYR A 2 3.70 -3.89 -29.72
C TYR A 2 3.19 -4.71 -30.92
N LYS A 3 2.38 -4.13 -31.81
CA LYS A 3 1.93 -4.81 -33.04
C LYS A 3 3.07 -5.12 -34.03
N LYS A 4 4.10 -4.27 -34.12
CA LYS A 4 5.27 -4.50 -34.99
C LYS A 4 6.19 -5.56 -34.40
N ILE A 5 6.39 -5.54 -33.08
CA ILE A 5 7.20 -6.53 -32.35
C ILE A 5 6.55 -7.92 -32.40
N ASN A 6 5.24 -8.03 -32.17
CA ASN A 6 4.52 -9.30 -32.31
C ASN A 6 4.50 -9.81 -33.76
N LEU A 7 4.38 -8.91 -34.74
CA LEU A 7 4.45 -9.30 -36.16
C LEU A 7 5.84 -9.84 -36.53
N PHE A 8 6.90 -9.25 -35.97
CA PHE A 8 8.28 -9.70 -36.15
C PHE A 8 8.55 -11.06 -35.49
N LEU A 9 8.04 -11.27 -34.26
CA LEU A 9 8.10 -12.55 -33.55
C LEU A 9 7.33 -13.65 -34.30
N ILE A 10 6.16 -13.33 -34.86
CA ILE A 10 5.37 -14.27 -35.66
C ILE A 10 6.07 -14.59 -36.98
N MET A 11 6.69 -13.61 -37.65
CA MET A 11 7.49 -13.83 -38.86
C MET A 11 8.75 -14.66 -38.59
N LEU A 12 9.40 -14.47 -37.44
CA LEU A 12 10.56 -15.25 -37.00
C LEU A 12 10.18 -16.72 -36.75
N VAL A 13 9.04 -16.98 -36.12
CA VAL A 13 8.51 -18.33 -35.91
C VAL A 13 8.12 -18.99 -37.25
N ILE A 14 7.55 -18.24 -38.19
CA ILE A 14 7.18 -18.75 -39.51
C ILE A 14 8.42 -19.04 -40.37
N ALA A 15 9.47 -18.24 -40.28
CA ALA A 15 10.73 -18.48 -41.01
C ALA A 15 11.47 -19.73 -40.49
N VAL A 16 11.41 -20.00 -39.18
CA VAL A 16 11.95 -21.23 -38.57
C VAL A 16 11.11 -22.46 -38.92
N LEU A 17 9.79 -22.32 -39.05
CA LEU A 17 8.90 -23.43 -39.44
C LEU A 17 8.96 -23.75 -40.95
N ALA A 18 9.10 -22.74 -41.82
CA ALA A 18 9.22 -22.92 -43.27
C ALA A 18 10.55 -23.59 -43.67
N SER A 19 11.63 -23.31 -42.93
CA SER A 19 12.92 -23.99 -43.10
C SER A 19 12.92 -25.43 -42.55
N GLY A 20 12.04 -25.75 -41.60
CA GLY A 20 11.82 -27.12 -41.12
C GLY A 20 11.07 -28.04 -42.11
N GLN A 21 10.18 -27.48 -42.95
CA GLN A 21 9.34 -28.29 -43.85
C GLN A 21 9.95 -28.58 -45.23
N MET A 22 10.97 -27.85 -45.68
CA MET A 22 11.69 -28.20 -46.91
C MET A 22 12.81 -29.24 -46.72
N LEU A 23 13.10 -29.66 -45.49
CA LEU A 23 14.27 -30.47 -45.14
C LEU A 23 13.94 -31.86 -44.56
N SER A 24 12.76 -32.40 -44.84
CA SER A 24 12.30 -33.70 -44.32
C SER A 24 12.66 -34.91 -45.21
N GLN A 25 13.78 -34.88 -45.91
CA GLN A 25 14.33 -36.09 -46.56
C GLN A 25 15.81 -36.28 -46.20
N MET A 26 16.16 -36.20 -44.91
CA MET A 26 17.42 -36.82 -44.48
C MET A 26 17.18 -38.33 -44.36
N GLN A 27 17.73 -39.04 -45.33
CA GLN A 27 17.71 -40.48 -45.48
C GLN A 27 18.20 -41.14 -44.18
N THR A 28 17.35 -41.96 -43.54
CA THR A 28 17.59 -42.63 -42.25
C THR A 28 18.41 -43.91 -42.39
N LYS A 29 19.45 -43.91 -43.24
CA LYS A 29 20.36 -45.07 -43.38
C LYS A 29 21.56 -44.88 -42.45
N PRO A 30 22.04 -45.93 -41.75
CA PRO A 30 23.29 -45.87 -41.00
C PRO A 30 24.46 -45.51 -41.93
N ASP A 31 25.44 -44.74 -41.44
CA ASP A 31 26.58 -44.24 -42.24
C ASP A 31 27.38 -45.35 -42.96
N GLU A 32 27.31 -46.60 -42.47
CA GLU A 32 27.97 -47.77 -43.04
C GLU A 32 27.34 -48.28 -44.35
N GLU A 33 26.09 -47.90 -44.68
CA GLU A 33 25.37 -48.34 -45.88
C GLU A 33 25.30 -47.28 -46.99
N LEU A 34 25.97 -46.14 -46.80
CA LEU A 34 25.94 -45.05 -47.75
C LEU A 34 26.88 -45.32 -48.94
N THR A 35 26.35 -45.19 -50.16
CA THR A 35 27.22 -45.18 -51.34
C THR A 35 28.02 -43.88 -51.39
N LYS A 36 29.19 -43.88 -52.07
CA LYS A 36 30.07 -42.71 -52.16
C LYS A 36 29.34 -41.46 -52.69
N GLU A 37 28.48 -41.62 -53.70
CA GLU A 37 27.70 -40.52 -54.28
C GLU A 37 26.62 -39.99 -53.32
N GLU A 38 26.00 -40.86 -52.51
CA GLU A 38 25.03 -40.44 -51.49
C GLU A 38 25.73 -39.71 -50.33
N ALA A 39 26.95 -40.12 -49.97
CA ALA A 39 27.77 -39.43 -48.96
C ALA A 39 28.20 -38.04 -49.41
N GLU A 40 28.61 -37.89 -50.68
CA GLU A 40 28.96 -36.59 -51.26
C GLU A 40 27.77 -35.63 -51.26
N LYS A 41 26.56 -36.10 -51.63
CA LYS A 41 25.33 -35.29 -51.56
C LYS A 41 24.98 -34.86 -50.13
N LEU A 42 25.11 -35.77 -49.16
CA LEU A 42 24.84 -35.47 -47.76
C LEU A 42 25.81 -34.42 -47.21
N ILE A 43 27.10 -34.53 -47.54
CA ILE A 43 28.10 -33.53 -47.18
C ILE A 43 27.75 -32.17 -47.80
N GLN A 44 27.35 -32.14 -49.07
CA GLN A 44 26.95 -30.91 -49.75
C GLN A 44 25.71 -30.27 -49.13
N ASP A 45 24.71 -31.07 -48.77
CA ASP A 45 23.49 -30.59 -48.09
C ASP A 45 23.82 -30.01 -46.71
N TRP A 46 24.66 -30.68 -45.92
CA TRP A 46 25.13 -30.15 -44.63
C TRP A 46 25.96 -28.88 -44.78
N GLN A 47 26.83 -28.80 -45.79
CA GLN A 47 27.56 -27.56 -46.12
C GLN A 47 26.59 -26.42 -46.46
N SER A 48 25.54 -26.70 -47.24
CA SER A 48 24.53 -25.69 -47.55
C SER A 48 23.79 -25.20 -46.31
N LYS A 49 23.45 -26.10 -45.36
CA LYS A 49 22.83 -25.73 -44.08
C LYS A 49 23.74 -24.89 -43.22
N VAL A 50 25.02 -25.25 -43.13
CA VAL A 50 26.01 -24.48 -42.38
C VAL A 50 26.13 -23.07 -42.96
N ASN A 51 26.18 -22.93 -44.30
CA ASN A 51 26.25 -21.62 -44.94
C ASN A 51 24.99 -20.78 -44.67
N VAL A 52 23.80 -21.38 -44.78
CA VAL A 52 22.53 -20.67 -44.48
C VAL A 52 22.47 -20.24 -43.01
N LEU A 53 22.87 -21.10 -42.07
CA LEU A 53 22.91 -20.75 -40.65
C LEU A 53 23.96 -19.67 -40.36
N ASP A 54 25.11 -19.69 -41.02
CA ASP A 54 26.16 -18.68 -40.89
C ASP A 54 25.67 -17.31 -41.41
N ASP A 55 24.96 -17.28 -42.55
CA ASP A 55 24.33 -16.07 -43.06
C ASP A 55 23.23 -15.55 -42.13
N GLN A 56 22.43 -16.45 -41.52
CA GLN A 56 21.43 -16.07 -40.52
C GLN A 56 22.07 -15.49 -39.25
N LEU A 57 23.17 -16.08 -38.77
CA LEU A 57 23.91 -15.56 -37.61
C LEU A 57 24.47 -14.16 -37.90
N LYS A 58 25.09 -13.96 -39.07
CA LYS A 58 25.59 -12.64 -39.50
C LYS A 58 24.49 -11.59 -39.55
N ASN A 59 23.31 -11.95 -40.08
CA ASN A 59 22.16 -11.03 -40.12
C ASN A 59 21.65 -10.70 -38.71
N LEU A 60 21.55 -11.69 -37.83
CA LEU A 60 21.15 -11.48 -36.43
C LEU A 60 22.16 -10.60 -35.67
N ASP A 61 23.45 -10.80 -35.90
CA ASP A 61 24.49 -9.96 -35.30
C ASP A 61 24.38 -8.51 -35.78
N ALA A 62 24.15 -8.30 -37.08
CA ALA A 62 23.90 -6.96 -37.64
C ALA A 62 22.64 -6.30 -37.06
N ASP A 63 21.55 -7.06 -36.89
CA ASP A 63 20.32 -6.58 -36.25
C ASP A 63 20.54 -6.22 -34.78
N ILE A 64 21.32 -7.02 -34.04
CA ILE A 64 21.69 -6.73 -32.65
C ILE A 64 22.49 -5.44 -32.56
N GLU A 65 23.47 -5.23 -33.45
CA GLU A 65 24.24 -3.98 -33.50
C GLU A 65 23.36 -2.77 -33.83
N PHE A 66 22.45 -2.92 -34.80
CA PHE A 66 21.50 -1.88 -35.16
C PHE A 66 20.59 -1.52 -33.97
N LEU A 67 20.01 -2.51 -33.30
CA LEU A 67 19.13 -2.29 -32.15
C LEU A 67 19.86 -1.67 -30.96
N LYS A 68 21.12 -2.05 -30.73
CA LYS A 68 21.97 -1.40 -29.71
C LYS A 68 22.15 0.08 -30.02
N LYS A 69 22.44 0.42 -31.28
CA LYS A 69 22.58 1.81 -31.71
C LYS A 69 21.28 2.60 -31.56
N GLU A 70 20.14 2.03 -31.99
CA GLU A 70 18.83 2.67 -31.84
C GLU A 70 18.45 2.89 -30.36
N MET A 71 18.79 1.93 -29.49
CA MET A 71 18.62 2.07 -28.05
C MET A 71 19.46 3.22 -27.48
N ASP A 72 20.72 3.35 -27.89
CA ASP A 72 21.60 4.41 -27.40
C ASP A 72 21.18 5.79 -27.92
N ASP A 73 20.75 5.88 -29.18
CA ASP A 73 20.17 7.10 -29.76
C ASP A 73 18.88 7.51 -29.02
N THR A 74 18.00 6.55 -28.73
CA THR A 74 16.76 6.80 -27.98
C THR A 74 17.04 7.25 -26.54
N LYS A 75 18.01 6.63 -25.86
CA LYS A 75 18.44 7.05 -24.51
C LYS A 75 18.97 8.48 -24.51
N LYS A 76 19.75 8.83 -25.53
CA LYS A 76 20.28 10.19 -25.69
C LYS A 76 19.16 11.20 -25.89
N GLN A 77 18.21 10.91 -26.80
CA GLN A 77 17.05 11.78 -27.03
C GLN A 77 16.21 11.97 -25.75
N LEU A 78 16.03 10.91 -24.95
CA LEU A 78 15.35 10.99 -23.66
C LEU A 78 16.09 11.90 -22.68
N ALA A 79 17.42 11.76 -22.57
CA ALA A 79 18.24 12.61 -21.72
C ALA A 79 18.16 14.08 -22.14
N ASP A 80 18.30 14.36 -23.44
CA ASP A 80 18.19 15.72 -24.00
C ASP A 80 16.81 16.35 -23.73
N CYS A 81 15.73 15.55 -23.83
CA CYS A 81 14.37 16.00 -23.51
C CYS A 81 14.21 16.33 -22.02
N ASN A 82 14.73 15.47 -21.14
CA ASN A 82 14.69 15.72 -19.69
C ASN A 82 15.49 16.97 -19.31
N ASP A 83 16.67 17.16 -19.88
CA ASP A 83 17.49 18.35 -19.66
C ASP A 83 16.79 19.62 -20.15
N ALA A 84 16.07 19.56 -21.28
CA ALA A 84 15.25 20.66 -21.76
C ALA A 84 14.11 20.99 -20.78
N ILE A 85 13.42 19.97 -20.24
CA ILE A 85 12.38 20.15 -19.22
C ILE A 85 12.95 20.81 -17.96
N TYR A 86 14.10 20.33 -17.47
CA TYR A 86 14.74 20.89 -16.27
C TYR A 86 15.10 22.36 -16.48
N LYS A 87 15.66 22.71 -17.64
CA LYS A 87 15.95 24.10 -18.01
C LYS A 87 14.69 24.97 -18.07
N MET A 88 13.60 24.47 -18.66
CA MET A 88 12.33 25.20 -18.71
C MET A 88 11.73 25.46 -17.32
N LEU A 89 11.90 24.51 -16.40
CA LEU A 89 11.40 24.63 -15.02
C LEU A 89 12.36 25.40 -14.10
N GLY A 90 13.57 25.72 -14.58
CA GLY A 90 14.63 26.34 -13.78
C GLY A 90 15.11 25.44 -12.64
N LEU A 91 15.16 24.13 -12.88
CA LEU A 91 15.57 23.11 -11.92
C LEU A 91 16.97 22.61 -12.25
N THR A 92 17.75 22.32 -11.21
CA THR A 92 19.01 21.59 -11.38
C THR A 92 18.76 20.08 -11.28
N PRO A 93 19.63 19.23 -11.87
CA PRO A 93 19.55 17.78 -11.67
C PRO A 93 19.56 17.37 -10.19
N ALA A 94 20.25 18.14 -9.33
CA ALA A 94 20.29 17.91 -7.89
C ALA A 94 18.92 18.14 -7.23
N ASP A 95 18.18 19.17 -7.64
CA ASP A 95 16.83 19.44 -7.13
C ASP A 95 15.86 18.32 -7.50
N VAL A 96 15.98 17.82 -8.74
CA VAL A 96 15.16 16.70 -9.24
C VAL A 96 15.48 15.43 -8.48
N GLU A 97 16.75 15.14 -8.22
CA GLU A 97 17.16 13.95 -7.47
C GLU A 97 16.73 14.04 -6.00
N ALA A 98 16.88 15.20 -5.35
CA ALA A 98 16.37 15.42 -4.00
C ALA A 98 14.85 15.21 -3.93
N PHE A 99 14.11 15.72 -4.93
CA PHE A 99 12.68 15.48 -5.03
C PHE A 99 12.34 13.99 -5.19
N LYS A 100 13.05 13.27 -6.05
CA LYS A 100 12.88 11.82 -6.24
C LYS A 100 13.12 11.06 -4.93
N GLN A 101 14.14 11.42 -4.17
CA GLN A 101 14.43 10.82 -2.88
C GLN A 101 13.29 11.06 -1.87
N GLN A 102 12.78 12.29 -1.77
CA GLN A 102 11.65 12.61 -0.91
C GLN A 102 10.39 11.83 -1.31
N LEU A 103 10.11 11.75 -2.61
CA LEU A 103 9.00 10.97 -3.13
C LEU A 103 9.15 9.48 -2.80
N GLY A 104 10.35 8.91 -2.98
CA GLY A 104 10.65 7.52 -2.64
C GLY A 104 10.50 7.22 -1.15
N GLN A 105 10.90 8.14 -0.26
CA GLN A 105 10.68 8.00 1.18
C GLN A 105 9.18 8.00 1.51
N LEU A 106 8.41 8.90 0.91
CA LEU A 106 6.95 8.95 1.07
C LEU A 106 6.28 7.66 0.55
N GLU A 107 6.69 7.17 -0.63
CA GLU A 107 6.23 5.87 -1.16
C GLU A 107 6.50 4.73 -0.19
N GLY A 108 7.67 4.73 0.46
CA GLY A 108 8.03 3.77 1.50
C GLY A 108 7.04 3.80 2.67
N LYS A 109 6.80 4.98 3.24
CA LYS A 109 5.85 5.17 4.34
C LYS A 109 4.42 4.73 3.97
N VAL A 110 3.96 5.08 2.78
CA VAL A 110 2.62 4.69 2.28
C VAL A 110 2.54 3.17 2.12
N ARG A 111 3.58 2.52 1.59
CA ARG A 111 3.65 1.06 1.46
C ARG A 111 3.59 0.36 2.81
N ASP A 112 4.27 0.91 3.82
CA ASP A 112 4.23 0.36 5.17
C ASP A 112 2.85 0.50 5.80
N MET A 113 2.16 1.63 5.60
CA MET A 113 0.76 1.78 6.02
C MET A 113 -0.15 0.77 5.34
N LYS A 114 0.00 0.52 4.03
CA LYS A 114 -0.82 -0.46 3.31
C LYS A 114 -0.68 -1.90 3.82
N ARG A 115 0.37 -2.21 4.59
CA ARG A 115 0.56 -3.54 5.20
C ARG A 115 -0.21 -3.72 6.51
N LEU A 116 -0.71 -2.62 7.08
CA LEU A 116 -1.50 -2.65 8.31
C LEU A 116 -2.92 -3.15 8.03
N ASN A 117 -3.53 -3.78 9.03
CA ASN A 117 -4.94 -4.16 8.97
C ASN A 117 -5.84 -2.92 9.16
N ASP A 118 -7.14 -3.07 8.89
CA ASP A 118 -8.09 -1.95 8.93
C ASP A 118 -8.19 -1.29 10.32
N ASP A 119 -8.09 -2.06 11.40
CA ASP A 119 -8.18 -1.55 12.77
C ASP A 119 -6.96 -0.66 13.12
N MET A 120 -5.75 -1.14 12.81
CA MET A 120 -4.52 -0.38 13.03
C MET A 120 -4.44 0.87 12.14
N LEU A 121 -4.99 0.81 10.92
CA LEU A 121 -5.10 1.97 10.03
C LEU A 121 -6.04 3.04 10.61
N ALA A 122 -7.15 2.63 11.20
CA ALA A 122 -8.08 3.56 11.83
C ALA A 122 -7.42 4.30 13.02
N GLU A 123 -6.56 3.62 13.78
CA GLU A 123 -5.77 4.26 14.85
C GLU A 123 -4.74 5.25 14.31
N LYS A 124 -4.08 4.92 13.20
CA LYS A 124 -3.03 5.73 12.55
C LYS A 124 -3.54 6.82 11.61
N THR A 125 -4.79 7.25 11.77
CA THR A 125 -5.39 8.32 10.95
C THR A 125 -4.55 9.61 10.93
N ASP A 126 -3.95 9.99 12.06
CA ASP A 126 -3.13 11.21 12.12
C ASP A 126 -1.80 11.08 11.38
N GLU A 127 -1.23 9.87 11.34
CA GLU A 127 -0.06 9.57 10.52
C GLU A 127 -0.42 9.62 9.02
N ILE A 128 -1.60 9.10 8.63
CA ILE A 128 -2.10 9.19 7.24
C ILE A 128 -2.29 10.65 6.82
N LYS A 129 -2.84 11.50 7.70
CA LYS A 129 -2.94 12.95 7.46
C LYS A 129 -1.56 13.60 7.31
N ALA A 130 -0.58 13.17 8.10
CA ALA A 130 0.79 13.67 7.96
C ALA A 130 1.39 13.30 6.59
N LEU A 131 1.14 12.09 6.08
CA LEU A 131 1.55 11.68 4.73
C LEU A 131 0.87 12.52 3.65
N GLU A 132 -0.42 12.82 3.81
CA GLU A 132 -1.15 13.70 2.88
C GLU A 132 -0.56 15.12 2.88
N ASN A 133 -0.23 15.66 4.04
CA ASN A 133 0.42 16.96 4.17
C ASN A 133 1.82 16.97 3.52
N GLU A 134 2.62 15.93 3.75
CA GLU A 134 3.92 15.75 3.11
C GLU A 134 3.79 15.70 1.58
N LEU A 135 2.81 14.95 1.06
CA LEU A 135 2.51 14.92 -0.38
C LEU A 135 2.11 16.32 -0.91
N ASN A 136 1.29 17.06 -0.17
CA ASN A 136 0.85 18.40 -0.58
C ASN A 136 2.00 19.41 -0.59
N LEU A 137 2.96 19.30 0.32
CA LEU A 137 4.19 20.10 0.28
C LEU A 137 5.03 19.77 -0.97
N LEU A 138 5.16 18.48 -1.30
CA LEU A 138 5.86 18.05 -2.52
C LEU A 138 5.15 18.54 -3.79
N ARG A 139 3.83 18.56 -3.81
CA ARG A 139 3.03 19.12 -4.92
C ARG A 139 3.28 20.62 -5.14
N GLY A 140 3.71 21.35 -4.11
CA GLY A 140 4.08 22.76 -4.23
C GLY A 140 5.44 22.98 -4.92
N ASN A 141 6.28 21.94 -5.05
CA ASN A 141 7.56 22.05 -5.72
C ASN A 141 7.39 21.98 -7.24
N LYS A 142 8.14 22.80 -7.99
CA LYS A 142 8.17 22.78 -9.47
C LYS A 142 8.55 21.41 -10.05
N ALA A 143 9.37 20.64 -9.34
CA ALA A 143 9.75 19.28 -9.73
C ALA A 143 8.56 18.31 -9.81
N SER A 144 7.42 18.65 -9.20
CA SER A 144 6.17 17.86 -9.31
C SER A 144 5.55 17.89 -10.70
N LEU A 145 5.88 18.89 -11.53
CA LEU A 145 5.35 19.06 -12.88
C LEU A 145 6.01 18.13 -13.90
N ILE A 146 7.15 17.53 -13.56
CA ILE A 146 7.83 16.56 -14.42
C ILE A 146 6.88 15.37 -14.64
N PRO A 147 6.59 14.95 -15.88
CA PRO A 147 5.58 13.94 -16.17
C PRO A 147 5.74 12.62 -15.38
N GLU A 148 6.98 12.15 -15.22
CA GLU A 148 7.28 10.96 -14.42
C GLU A 148 6.87 11.13 -12.95
N HIS A 149 7.15 12.30 -12.37
CA HIS A 149 6.85 12.61 -10.98
C HIS A 149 5.37 12.86 -10.77
N TYR A 150 4.74 13.61 -11.66
CA TYR A 150 3.32 13.93 -11.62
C TYR A 150 2.47 12.64 -11.54
N ASN A 151 2.75 11.67 -12.40
CA ASN A 151 2.02 10.41 -12.41
C ASN A 151 2.14 9.65 -11.08
N LYS A 152 3.34 9.61 -10.48
CA LYS A 152 3.58 8.98 -9.17
C LYS A 152 2.89 9.73 -8.03
N ILE A 153 2.89 11.07 -8.05
CA ILE A 153 2.18 11.89 -7.07
C ILE A 153 0.68 11.62 -7.12
N VAL A 154 0.10 11.51 -8.32
CA VAL A 154 -1.33 11.22 -8.51
C VAL A 154 -1.68 9.82 -8.00
N SER A 155 -0.84 8.80 -8.28
CA SER A 155 -1.07 7.46 -7.74
C SER A 155 -0.97 7.46 -6.22
N LEU A 156 0.04 8.11 -5.65
CA LEU A 156 0.21 8.25 -4.20
C LEU A 156 -0.96 8.97 -3.53
N ALA A 157 -1.47 10.04 -4.13
CA ALA A 157 -2.65 10.74 -3.62
C ALA A 157 -3.85 9.80 -3.52
N ARG A 158 -4.07 8.96 -4.54
CA ARG A 158 -5.14 7.95 -4.54
C ARG A 158 -4.91 6.90 -3.46
N GLU A 159 -3.67 6.42 -3.31
CA GLU A 159 -3.32 5.42 -2.31
C GLU A 159 -3.50 5.95 -0.88
N ILE A 160 -2.98 7.14 -0.57
CA ILE A 160 -3.15 7.80 0.73
C ILE A 160 -4.63 8.01 1.04
N LYS A 161 -5.41 8.50 0.05
CA LYS A 161 -6.86 8.65 0.22
C LYS A 161 -7.53 7.31 0.53
N GLY A 162 -7.07 6.23 -0.10
CA GLY A 162 -7.56 4.86 0.13
C GLY A 162 -7.13 4.25 1.46
N LEU A 163 -6.22 4.85 2.21
CA LEU A 163 -5.79 4.38 3.53
C LEU A 163 -6.70 4.84 4.66
N TYR A 164 -7.47 5.92 4.46
CA TYR A 164 -8.40 6.37 5.48
C TYR A 164 -9.43 5.29 5.81
N ARG A 165 -9.55 4.98 7.09
CA ARG A 165 -10.54 4.06 7.66
C ARG A 165 -11.29 4.80 8.75
N GLU A 166 -12.61 4.70 8.72
CA GLU A 166 -13.43 5.19 9.82
C GLU A 166 -13.20 4.29 11.02
N LYS A 167 -13.02 4.91 12.20
CA LYS A 167 -12.97 4.17 13.46
C LYS A 167 -14.35 3.56 13.69
N LYS A 168 -14.50 2.25 13.47
CA LYS A 168 -15.72 1.53 13.82
C LYS A 168 -15.87 1.56 15.34
N ILE A 169 -16.84 2.33 15.82
CA ILE A 169 -17.19 2.38 17.23
C ILE A 169 -17.94 1.09 17.55
N LYS A 170 -17.40 0.28 18.47
CA LYS A 170 -18.09 -0.95 18.91
C LYS A 170 -19.35 -0.53 19.67
N SER A 171 -20.41 -1.32 19.60
CA SER A 171 -21.58 -1.13 20.47
C SER A 171 -21.70 -2.27 21.47
N TYR A 172 -22.26 -1.98 22.64
CA TYR A 172 -22.48 -2.95 23.69
C TYR A 172 -23.89 -2.77 24.27
N THR A 173 -24.66 -3.86 24.28
CA THR A 173 -25.99 -3.89 24.88
C THR A 173 -25.85 -4.18 26.37
N VAL A 174 -26.31 -3.27 27.20
CA VAL A 174 -26.28 -3.38 28.66
C VAL A 174 -27.12 -4.58 29.10
N GLY A 175 -26.49 -5.48 29.86
CA GLY A 175 -27.11 -6.64 30.47
C GLY A 175 -27.89 -6.28 31.74
N THR A 176 -28.31 -7.30 32.48
CA THR A 176 -29.05 -7.08 33.72
C THR A 176 -28.11 -7.04 34.91
N TRP A 177 -28.43 -6.24 35.93
CA TRP A 177 -27.64 -6.20 37.17
C TRP A 177 -27.53 -7.59 37.83
N ALA A 178 -28.61 -8.37 37.81
CA ALA A 178 -28.67 -9.69 38.43
C ALA A 178 -27.74 -10.72 37.76
N LYS A 179 -27.58 -10.64 36.43
CA LYS A 179 -26.81 -11.61 35.66
C LYS A 179 -25.38 -11.14 35.39
N ASP A 180 -25.25 -9.92 34.87
CA ASP A 180 -24.02 -9.41 34.28
C ASP A 180 -23.34 -8.38 35.20
N LYS A 181 -24.06 -7.87 36.21
CA LYS A 181 -23.63 -6.78 37.11
C LYS A 181 -23.12 -5.57 36.33
N ASP A 182 -23.77 -5.29 35.21
CA ASP A 182 -23.36 -4.23 34.30
C ASP A 182 -23.54 -2.86 34.96
N CYS A 183 -22.42 -2.16 35.10
CA CYS A 183 -22.31 -0.74 35.37
C CYS A 183 -21.16 -0.21 34.50
N LEU A 184 -21.06 1.09 34.27
CA LEU A 184 -20.03 1.64 33.39
C LEU A 184 -18.61 1.19 33.78
N TRP A 185 -18.35 1.05 35.08
CA TRP A 185 -17.09 0.52 35.63
C TRP A 185 -16.84 -0.94 35.22
N ASN A 186 -17.81 -1.81 35.44
CA ASN A 186 -17.68 -3.25 35.13
C ASN A 186 -17.66 -3.51 33.63
N ILE A 187 -18.42 -2.74 32.84
CA ILE A 187 -18.41 -2.81 31.38
C ILE A 187 -17.02 -2.42 30.85
N ALA A 188 -16.45 -1.30 31.32
CA ALA A 188 -15.09 -0.90 30.96
C ALA A 188 -14.04 -1.96 31.39
N GLY A 189 -14.24 -2.59 32.55
CA GLY A 189 -13.37 -3.63 33.07
C GLY A 189 -13.41 -4.97 32.32
N LYS A 190 -14.36 -5.22 31.42
CA LYS A 190 -14.40 -6.48 30.64
C LYS A 190 -13.20 -6.52 29.70
N ILE A 191 -12.51 -7.67 29.67
CA ILE A 191 -11.30 -7.90 28.84
C ILE A 191 -11.61 -7.66 27.36
N ASP A 192 -12.79 -8.05 26.90
CA ASP A 192 -13.21 -7.89 25.50
C ASP A 192 -13.54 -6.43 25.11
N ILE A 193 -13.68 -5.54 26.10
CA ILE A 193 -14.01 -4.13 25.91
C ILE A 193 -12.75 -3.28 26.05
N TYR A 194 -12.29 -3.04 27.29
CA TYR A 194 -11.05 -2.30 27.55
C TYR A 194 -10.09 -3.04 28.49
N GLY A 195 -10.60 -3.95 29.33
CA GLY A 195 -9.82 -4.59 30.39
C GLY A 195 -9.38 -3.63 31.50
N ASP A 196 -9.79 -2.37 31.46
CA ASP A 196 -9.45 -1.34 32.45
C ASP A 196 -10.74 -0.64 32.93
N PRO A 197 -11.16 -0.91 34.18
CA PRO A 197 -12.32 -0.26 34.76
C PRO A 197 -12.20 1.28 34.86
N PHE A 198 -10.99 1.84 34.93
CA PHE A 198 -10.77 3.30 35.02
C PHE A 198 -11.11 4.06 33.73
N LEU A 199 -11.42 3.34 32.63
CA LEU A 199 -11.88 3.90 31.37
C LEU A 199 -13.41 4.07 31.28
N TRP A 200 -14.15 3.78 32.36
CA TRP A 200 -15.59 4.07 32.44
C TRP A 200 -16.01 5.51 32.05
N PRO A 201 -15.22 6.58 32.33
CA PRO A 201 -15.61 7.93 31.94
C PRO A 201 -15.64 8.11 30.42
N LYS A 202 -14.89 7.30 29.66
CA LYS A 202 -14.92 7.31 28.19
C LYS A 202 -16.29 6.89 27.67
N ILE A 203 -16.81 5.78 28.19
CA ILE A 203 -18.15 5.28 27.82
C ILE A 203 -19.19 6.33 28.18
N TRP A 204 -19.08 6.93 29.36
CA TRP A 204 -20.01 7.98 29.77
C TRP A 204 -19.98 9.20 28.83
N GLN A 205 -18.80 9.79 28.61
CA GLN A 205 -18.66 11.00 27.79
C GLN A 205 -19.14 10.80 26.36
N PHE A 206 -18.84 9.64 25.78
CA PHE A 206 -19.22 9.30 24.41
C PHE A 206 -20.73 9.10 24.24
N ASN A 207 -21.43 8.69 25.30
CA ASN A 207 -22.88 8.45 25.29
C ASN A 207 -23.63 9.49 26.13
N THR A 208 -23.13 10.72 26.26
CA THR A 208 -23.77 11.77 27.09
C THR A 208 -25.18 12.14 26.63
N ASP A 209 -25.49 11.93 25.35
CA ASP A 209 -26.83 12.12 24.79
C ASP A 209 -27.85 11.13 25.39
N GLU A 210 -27.42 9.91 25.72
CA GLU A 210 -28.27 8.87 26.29
C GLU A 210 -28.10 8.74 27.82
N ILE A 211 -26.88 8.90 28.33
CA ILE A 211 -26.51 8.77 29.74
C ILE A 211 -26.30 10.15 30.34
N ARG A 212 -27.36 10.69 30.93
CA ARG A 212 -27.27 11.94 31.72
C ARG A 212 -26.58 11.74 33.07
N ASN A 213 -26.88 10.63 33.75
CA ASN A 213 -26.28 10.27 35.02
C ASN A 213 -25.41 9.01 34.85
N PRO A 214 -24.08 9.07 35.07
CA PRO A 214 -23.20 7.93 34.88
C PRO A 214 -23.48 6.75 35.82
N ASP A 215 -24.17 6.97 36.94
CA ASP A 215 -24.54 5.90 37.88
C ASP A 215 -25.79 5.12 37.46
N ILE A 216 -26.50 5.54 36.40
CA ILE A 216 -27.78 4.96 35.98
C ILE A 216 -27.69 4.54 34.51
N ILE A 217 -27.71 3.23 34.28
CA ILE A 217 -27.84 2.60 32.96
C ILE A 217 -28.92 1.52 33.01
N PHE A 218 -29.62 1.29 31.90
CA PHE A 218 -30.74 0.34 31.85
C PHE A 218 -30.42 -0.90 31.00
N PRO A 219 -30.89 -2.10 31.38
CA PRO A 219 -30.75 -3.28 30.54
C PRO A 219 -31.41 -3.08 29.17
N GLY A 220 -30.74 -3.53 28.11
CA GLY A 220 -31.18 -3.36 26.72
C GLY A 220 -30.73 -2.05 26.07
N GLN A 221 -30.16 -1.11 26.84
CA GLN A 221 -29.56 0.11 26.30
C GLN A 221 -28.33 -0.23 25.46
N VAL A 222 -28.18 0.39 24.28
CA VAL A 222 -27.05 0.15 23.37
C VAL A 222 -26.04 1.27 23.50
N LEU A 223 -24.93 0.99 24.19
CA LEU A 223 -23.86 1.95 24.42
C LEU A 223 -22.82 1.88 23.32
N GLN A 224 -22.41 3.04 22.82
CA GLN A 224 -21.29 3.16 21.91
C GLN A 224 -19.96 3.19 22.68
N LEU A 225 -19.05 2.30 22.33
CA LEU A 225 -17.77 2.10 22.98
C LEU A 225 -16.66 2.75 22.13
N PRO A 226 -16.14 3.93 22.52
CA PRO A 226 -14.99 4.52 21.84
C PRO A 226 -13.76 3.60 21.92
N PRO A 227 -12.74 3.79 21.07
CA PRO A 227 -11.53 2.97 21.10
C PRO A 227 -10.81 3.04 22.46
N ALA A 228 -10.14 1.95 22.83
CA ALA A 228 -9.28 1.91 24.01
C ALA A 228 -8.11 2.89 23.84
N GLY A 229 -7.75 3.62 24.88
CA GLY A 229 -6.67 4.61 24.82
C GLY A 229 -6.61 5.51 26.05
N PRO A 230 -5.64 6.46 26.10
CA PRO A 230 -5.56 7.41 27.19
C PRO A 230 -6.80 8.30 27.26
N LYS A 231 -7.16 8.73 28.47
CA LYS A 231 -8.28 9.67 28.67
C LYS A 231 -7.96 11.02 28.02
N THR A 232 -8.93 11.61 27.33
CA THR A 232 -8.80 12.98 26.82
C THR A 232 -8.88 13.97 27.97
N SER A 233 -8.42 15.21 27.76
CA SER A 233 -8.53 16.29 28.77
C SER A 233 -9.97 16.43 29.29
N ASP A 234 -10.96 16.31 28.40
CA ASP A 234 -12.35 16.54 28.75
C ASP A 234 -12.97 15.36 29.50
N GLU A 235 -12.60 14.13 29.14
CA GLU A 235 -12.93 12.92 29.92
C GLU A 235 -12.38 12.99 31.35
N MET A 236 -11.12 13.45 31.51
CA MET A 236 -10.53 13.65 32.84
C MET A 236 -11.23 14.76 33.64
N LYS A 237 -11.65 15.86 33.00
CA LYS A 237 -12.39 16.93 33.67
C LYS A 237 -13.77 16.44 34.12
N ALA A 238 -14.47 15.68 33.28
CA ALA A 238 -15.76 15.10 33.59
C ALA A 238 -15.68 14.13 34.77
N GLU A 239 -14.68 13.24 34.77
CA GLU A 239 -14.41 12.32 35.88
C GLU A 239 -14.15 13.07 37.20
N ARG A 240 -13.30 14.10 37.18
CA ARG A 240 -13.05 14.94 38.38
C ARG A 240 -14.31 15.63 38.88
N LYS A 241 -15.13 16.16 37.97
CA LYS A 241 -16.42 16.80 38.28
C LYS A 241 -17.36 15.80 38.95
N TYR A 242 -17.48 14.60 38.40
CA TYR A 242 -18.27 13.51 38.96
C TYR A 242 -17.83 13.18 40.39
N TRP A 243 -16.54 12.91 40.62
CA TRP A 243 -16.04 12.58 41.95
C TRP A 243 -16.18 13.72 42.96
N ARG A 244 -16.10 14.98 42.51
CA ARG A 244 -16.39 16.13 43.37
C ARG A 244 -17.86 16.14 43.81
N MET A 245 -18.79 15.98 42.86
CA MET A 245 -20.22 15.95 43.14
C MET A 245 -20.60 14.76 44.02
N LYS A 246 -20.03 13.58 43.74
CA LYS A 246 -20.30 12.37 44.52
C LYS A 246 -19.81 12.49 45.96
N ARG A 247 -18.63 13.09 46.19
CA ARG A 247 -18.11 13.33 47.55
C ARG A 247 -19.01 14.30 48.33
N ALA A 248 -19.42 15.41 47.72
CA ALA A 248 -20.35 16.35 48.34
C ALA A 248 -21.68 15.66 48.70
N ALA A 249 -22.24 14.87 47.78
CA ALA A 249 -23.47 14.11 48.03
C ALA A 249 -23.30 13.05 49.13
N MET A 250 -22.14 12.39 49.22
CA MET A 250 -21.83 11.44 50.30
C MET A 250 -21.69 12.13 51.67
N GLU A 251 -21.13 13.33 51.70
CA GLU A 251 -20.98 14.15 52.91
C GLU A 251 -22.34 14.67 53.41
N GLU A 252 -23.22 15.12 52.49
CA GLU A 252 -24.60 15.50 52.81
C GLU A 252 -25.45 14.32 53.31
N GLN A 253 -25.11 13.09 52.90
CA GLN A 253 -25.81 11.85 53.31
C GLN A 253 -25.22 11.19 54.56
N GLN A 254 -24.12 11.70 55.13
CA GLN A 254 -23.61 11.28 56.44
C GLN A 254 -24.27 12.14 57.54
N PRO A 255 -25.34 11.68 58.21
CA PRO A 255 -25.80 12.35 59.43
C PRO A 255 -24.70 12.27 60.50
N GLU A 256 -24.58 13.32 61.34
CA GLU A 256 -23.59 13.53 62.42
C GLU A 256 -23.49 12.39 63.47
N ALA A 257 -23.14 11.17 63.09
CA ALA A 257 -23.19 9.99 63.95
C ALA A 257 -21.81 9.43 64.29
N VAL A 258 -20.86 10.25 64.75
CA VAL A 258 -19.77 9.81 65.65
C VAL A 258 -19.29 10.98 66.55
N LYS A 259 -20.15 11.49 67.43
CA LYS A 259 -19.66 12.07 68.71
C LYS A 259 -19.81 10.98 69.77
N LYS A 260 -18.70 10.30 70.07
CA LYS A 260 -18.61 9.35 71.19
C LYS A 260 -19.00 10.07 72.48
N PRO A 261 -19.94 9.56 73.29
CA PRO A 261 -20.14 10.08 74.65
C PRO A 261 -18.93 9.67 75.52
N GLU A 262 -18.41 10.63 76.27
CA GLU A 262 -17.39 10.46 77.32
C GLU A 262 -17.90 9.61 78.50
#